data_AF-A0A0N0DHR2-F1
#
_entry.id   AF-A0A0N0DHR2-F1
#
_cell.length_a   1.000
_cell.length_b   1.000
_cell.length_c   1.000
_cell.angle_alpha   90.00
_cell.angle_beta   90.00
_cell.angle_gamma   90.00
#
_symmetry.space_group_name_H-M   'P 1'
#
loop_
_entity.id
_entity.type
_entity.pdbx_description
1 polymer ?
#
loop_
_entity_poly.entity_id
_entity_poly.type
_entity_poly.pdbx_seq_one_letter_code
_entity_poly.pdbx_strand_id
1 'polypeptide(L)'
;MSSERMKVEIEAEDVPKESVVSDTQFSISSLLRQQRQQALDTLNSLEPQQKQLELSHEREMEDLKRENQRLRSENQALHSQIESSRSESVKPTASSAPPLDTLDTNTEALSNSTTRQFEHIAKYALDLDITDNTTKEIGALCQVLYDQSCWDNLKSFMTAQADGPKIYHCLRRISIGDTMTSVSASSTAVRCHWCQNMGLDCVWIFRKMGKWVIGSGTPPYY
;
A
#
# COMPACT_ATOMS: atom_id res chain seq x y z
N MET A 1 -84.15 43.33 7.29
CA MET A 1 -82.98 42.46 7.04
C MET A 1 -82.11 42.46 8.27
N SER A 2 -81.76 41.25 8.73
CA SER A 2 -80.73 40.85 9.72
C SER A 2 -80.88 41.40 11.15
N SER A 3 -81.43 40.60 12.09
CA SER A 3 -80.77 39.55 12.91
C SER A 3 -79.84 40.16 13.98
N GLU A 4 -80.25 40.27 15.24
CA GLU A 4 -80.41 39.23 16.31
C GLU A 4 -79.13 38.94 17.12
N ARG A 5 -79.27 39.13 18.44
CA ARG A 5 -78.64 38.43 19.59
C ARG A 5 -77.19 38.78 19.96
N MET A 6 -76.73 38.60 21.20
CA MET A 6 -77.29 38.53 22.57
C MET A 6 -76.04 38.35 23.47
N LYS A 7 -76.09 38.94 24.66
CA LYS A 7 -75.09 38.91 25.74
C LYS A 7 -74.86 37.48 26.28
N VAL A 8 -73.62 37.07 26.56
CA VAL A 8 -73.27 36.04 27.58
C VAL A 8 -71.87 36.30 28.16
N GLU A 9 -71.80 36.50 29.48
CA GLU A 9 -70.61 36.35 30.35
C GLU A 9 -70.24 34.88 30.51
N ILE A 10 -68.95 34.53 30.52
CA ILE A 10 -68.45 33.26 31.08
C ILE A 10 -67.16 33.54 31.87
N GLU A 11 -67.22 33.22 33.17
CA GLU A 11 -66.14 33.19 34.17
C GLU A 11 -65.11 32.06 33.92
N ALA A 12 -64.11 31.99 34.80
CA ALA A 12 -63.11 30.94 35.03
C ALA A 12 -61.79 31.11 34.26
N GLU A 13 -60.61 30.98 34.84
CA GLU A 13 -60.20 30.56 36.19
C GLU A 13 -58.73 30.98 36.38
N ASP A 14 -58.37 31.24 37.63
CA ASP A 14 -57.02 31.53 38.10
C ASP A 14 -56.14 30.28 37.92
N VAL A 15 -55.18 30.31 36.98
CA VAL A 15 -54.24 29.20 36.76
C VAL A 15 -53.02 29.39 37.66
N PRO A 16 -52.75 28.49 38.64
CA PRO A 16 -51.56 28.60 39.47
C PRO A 16 -50.30 28.31 38.64
N LYS A 17 -49.36 29.26 38.59
CA LYS A 17 -48.09 29.17 37.85
C LYS A 17 -47.01 28.27 38.49
N GLU A 18 -47.34 27.44 39.48
CA GLU A 18 -46.31 26.77 40.30
C GLU A 18 -46.09 25.26 40.02
N SER A 19 -46.88 24.58 39.18
CA SER A 19 -46.72 23.12 38.99
C SER A 19 -45.81 22.70 37.82
N VAL A 20 -45.59 23.56 36.81
CA VAL A 20 -44.91 23.16 35.55
C VAL A 20 -43.37 23.11 35.67
N VAL A 21 -42.80 23.86 36.63
CA VAL A 21 -41.34 23.95 36.83
C VAL A 21 -40.78 22.67 37.49
N SER A 22 -41.58 22.02 38.33
CA SER A 22 -41.20 20.83 39.09
C SER A 22 -41.08 19.59 38.20
N ASP A 23 -42.05 19.36 37.30
CA ASP A 23 -42.10 18.18 36.45
C ASP A 23 -41.05 18.20 35.33
N THR A 24 -40.75 19.39 34.80
CA THR A 24 -39.70 19.57 33.78
C THR A 24 -38.28 19.48 34.37
N GLN A 25 -38.05 19.99 35.59
CA GLN A 25 -36.77 19.79 36.30
C GLN A 25 -36.53 18.32 36.68
N PHE A 26 -37.57 17.58 37.12
CA PHE A 26 -37.46 16.15 37.38
C PHE A 26 -37.16 15.34 36.11
N SER A 27 -37.67 15.77 34.95
CA SER A 27 -37.40 15.16 33.64
C SER A 27 -35.95 15.36 33.17
N ILE A 28 -35.40 16.58 33.31
CA ILE A 28 -34.00 16.86 32.91
C ILE A 28 -33.01 16.15 33.83
N SER A 29 -33.29 16.14 35.15
CA SER A 29 -32.43 15.51 36.15
C SER A 29 -32.33 14.00 35.96
N SER A 30 -33.45 13.35 35.63
CA SER A 30 -33.49 11.90 35.36
C SER A 30 -32.76 11.57 34.05
N LEU A 31 -32.94 12.37 33.00
CA LEU A 31 -32.24 12.22 31.73
C LEU A 31 -30.72 12.32 31.89
N LEU A 32 -30.22 13.32 32.63
CA LEU A 32 -28.77 13.49 32.87
C LEU A 32 -28.19 12.33 33.68
N ARG A 33 -28.92 11.81 34.68
CA ARG A 33 -28.50 10.62 35.43
C ARG A 33 -28.46 9.38 34.54
N GLN A 34 -29.44 9.23 33.65
CA GLN A 34 -29.49 8.12 32.70
C GLN A 34 -28.33 8.18 31.71
N GLN A 35 -28.04 9.36 31.13
CA GLN A 35 -26.90 9.54 30.24
C GLN A 35 -25.57 9.26 30.93
N ARG A 36 -25.41 9.69 32.19
CA ARG A 36 -24.21 9.40 32.98
C ARG A 36 -24.04 7.89 33.22
N GLN A 37 -25.13 7.20 33.57
CA GLN A 37 -25.07 5.75 33.79
C GLN A 37 -24.72 5.01 32.49
N GLN A 38 -25.35 5.38 31.39
CA GLN A 38 -25.06 4.78 30.07
C GLN A 38 -23.60 5.02 29.63
N ALA A 39 -23.05 6.21 29.90
CA ALA A 39 -21.64 6.51 29.62
C ALA A 39 -20.70 5.64 30.49
N LEU A 40 -21.01 5.46 31.77
CA LEU A 40 -20.25 4.60 32.67
C LEU A 40 -20.32 3.13 32.26
N ASP A 41 -21.49 2.64 31.88
CA ASP A 41 -21.68 1.25 31.43
C ASP A 41 -20.91 1.00 30.13
N THR A 42 -20.90 1.98 29.21
CA THR A 42 -20.12 1.91 27.97
C THR A 42 -18.62 1.87 28.27
N LEU A 43 -18.12 2.75 29.15
CA LEU A 43 -16.71 2.76 29.56
C LEU A 43 -16.30 1.42 30.21
N ASN A 44 -17.12 0.91 31.12
CA ASN A 44 -16.88 -0.38 31.78
C ASN A 44 -16.87 -1.56 30.81
N SER A 45 -17.60 -1.48 29.70
CA SER A 45 -17.58 -2.52 28.66
C SER A 45 -16.34 -2.46 27.74
N LEU A 46 -15.80 -1.26 27.53
CA LEU A 46 -14.66 -1.04 26.62
C LEU A 46 -13.31 -1.35 27.28
N GLU A 47 -13.18 -1.09 28.58
CA GLU A 47 -11.96 -1.34 29.33
C GLU A 47 -11.45 -2.80 29.26
N PRO A 48 -12.28 -3.85 29.44
CA PRO A 48 -11.83 -5.24 29.29
C PRO A 48 -11.48 -5.59 27.83
N GLN A 49 -12.19 -5.02 26.85
CA GLN A 49 -11.89 -5.24 25.43
C GLN A 49 -10.51 -4.66 25.05
N GLN A 50 -10.19 -3.46 25.56
CA GLN A 50 -8.88 -2.85 25.37
C GLN A 50 -7.77 -3.71 25.98
N LYS A 51 -7.93 -4.14 27.24
CA LYS A 51 -6.95 -5.03 27.90
C LYS A 51 -6.75 -6.35 27.15
N GLN A 52 -7.83 -6.91 26.61
CA GLN A 52 -7.75 -8.13 25.82
C GLN A 52 -6.99 -7.91 24.50
N LEU A 53 -7.19 -6.78 23.85
CA LEU A 53 -6.47 -6.41 22.63
C LEU A 53 -4.98 -6.23 22.90
N GLU A 54 -4.63 -5.52 23.98
CA GLU A 54 -3.23 -5.31 24.41
C GLU A 54 -2.53 -6.65 24.69
N LEU A 55 -3.17 -7.56 25.42
CA LEU A 55 -2.64 -8.91 25.69
C LEU A 55 -2.54 -9.79 24.44
N SER A 56 -3.40 -9.58 23.44
CA SER A 56 -3.33 -10.28 22.17
C SER A 56 -2.13 -9.79 21.36
N HIS A 57 -1.95 -8.47 21.29
CA HIS A 57 -0.84 -7.85 20.57
C HIS A 57 0.52 -8.17 21.20
N GLU A 58 0.61 -8.20 22.53
CA GLU A 58 1.83 -8.58 23.23
C GLU A 58 2.25 -10.02 22.92
N ARG A 59 1.30 -10.96 22.92
CA ARG A 59 1.56 -12.36 22.53
C ARG A 59 2.04 -12.47 21.08
N GLU A 60 1.37 -11.79 20.16
CA GLU A 60 1.77 -11.80 18.74
C GLU A 60 3.18 -11.24 18.55
N MET A 61 3.52 -10.17 19.28
CA MET A 61 4.86 -9.59 19.23
C MET A 61 5.93 -10.55 19.75
N GLU A 62 5.66 -11.27 20.84
CA GLU A 62 6.58 -12.28 21.38
C GLU A 62 6.77 -13.46 20.40
N ASP A 63 5.70 -13.91 19.76
CA ASP A 63 5.76 -14.99 18.78
C ASP A 63 6.55 -14.58 17.54
N LEU A 64 6.31 -13.37 17.01
CA LEU A 64 7.09 -12.82 15.90
C LEU A 64 8.55 -12.65 16.25
N LYS A 65 8.87 -12.23 17.49
CA LYS A 65 10.25 -12.10 17.96
C LYS A 65 10.95 -13.47 18.01
N ARG A 66 10.25 -14.50 18.48
CA ARG A 66 10.76 -15.89 18.51
C ARG A 66 11.01 -16.41 17.10
N GLU A 67 10.09 -16.18 16.18
CA GLU A 67 10.22 -16.58 14.79
C GLU A 67 11.37 -15.85 14.08
N ASN A 68 11.51 -14.53 14.30
CA ASN A 68 12.61 -13.77 13.73
C ASN A 68 13.98 -14.27 14.23
N GLN A 69 14.07 -14.62 15.51
CA GLN A 69 15.28 -15.21 16.08
C GLN A 69 15.60 -16.60 15.49
N ARG A 70 14.57 -17.42 15.25
CA ARG A 70 14.71 -18.71 14.56
C ARG A 70 15.27 -18.53 13.15
N LEU A 71 14.66 -17.66 12.35
CA LEU A 71 15.08 -17.38 10.98
C LEU A 71 16.50 -16.80 10.90
N ARG A 72 16.90 -15.96 11.87
CA ARG A 72 18.28 -15.46 11.94
C ARG A 72 19.29 -16.57 12.20
N SER A 73 18.97 -17.49 13.11
CA SER A 73 19.80 -18.65 13.41
C SER A 73 19.95 -19.56 12.20
N GLU A 74 18.84 -19.81 11.49
CA GLU A 74 18.83 -20.62 10.26
C GLU A 74 19.67 -19.97 9.14
N ASN A 75 19.49 -18.67 8.90
CA ASN A 75 20.32 -17.94 7.94
C ASN A 75 21.81 -18.02 8.31
N GLN A 76 22.15 -17.86 9.59
CA GLN A 76 23.54 -17.97 10.02
C GLN A 76 24.11 -19.39 9.81
N ALA A 77 23.31 -20.43 10.05
CA ALA A 77 23.70 -21.81 9.80
C ALA A 77 23.94 -22.08 8.31
N LEU A 78 23.04 -21.61 7.44
CA LEU A 78 23.18 -21.72 5.99
C LEU A 78 24.42 -20.98 5.48
N HIS A 79 24.67 -19.76 5.97
CA HIS A 79 25.88 -19.02 5.64
C HIS A 79 27.15 -19.77 6.06
N SER A 80 27.16 -20.38 7.24
CA SER A 80 28.29 -21.17 7.72
C SER A 80 28.49 -22.43 6.87
N GLN A 81 27.41 -23.06 6.42
CA GLN A 81 27.46 -24.23 5.53
C GLN A 81 28.00 -23.87 4.14
N ILE A 82 27.59 -22.72 3.59
CA ILE A 82 28.11 -22.21 2.32
C ILE A 82 29.62 -21.95 2.43
N GLU A 83 30.07 -21.31 3.52
CA GLU A 83 31.49 -21.00 3.73
C GLU A 83 32.33 -22.27 3.95
N SER A 84 31.79 -23.26 4.67
CA SER A 84 32.43 -24.57 4.85
C SER A 84 32.57 -25.32 3.51
N SER A 85 31.53 -25.29 2.68
CA SER A 85 31.52 -25.96 1.38
C SER A 85 32.52 -25.31 0.40
N ARG A 86 32.65 -23.98 0.46
CA ARG A 86 33.70 -23.24 -0.28
C ARG A 86 35.10 -23.61 0.21
N SER A 87 35.29 -23.80 1.51
CA SER A 87 36.59 -24.15 2.10
C SER A 87 37.00 -25.60 1.80
N GLU A 88 36.07 -26.55 1.74
CA GLU A 88 36.34 -27.95 1.36
C GLU A 88 36.71 -28.11 -0.12
N SER A 89 36.21 -27.23 -0.99
CA SER A 89 36.55 -27.21 -2.42
C SER A 89 38.01 -26.83 -2.72
N VAL A 90 38.79 -26.36 -1.74
CA VAL A 90 40.18 -25.89 -1.92
C VAL A 90 41.23 -26.92 -1.47
N LYS A 91 40.85 -28.16 -1.10
CA LYS A 91 41.82 -29.18 -0.71
C LYS A 91 42.50 -29.79 -1.96
N PRO A 92 43.81 -29.55 -2.21
CA PRO A 92 44.45 -29.99 -3.44
C PRO A 92 44.74 -31.49 -3.36
N THR A 93 43.92 -32.29 -4.02
CA THR A 93 44.23 -33.70 -4.29
C THR A 93 44.76 -33.79 -5.71
N ALA A 94 46.08 -33.94 -5.83
CA ALA A 94 46.73 -34.24 -7.08
C ALA A 94 46.23 -35.59 -7.61
N SER A 95 45.48 -35.58 -8.71
CA SER A 95 45.50 -36.67 -9.70
C SER A 95 44.76 -36.26 -10.98
N SER A 96 45.53 -36.20 -12.05
CA SER A 96 45.19 -36.16 -13.48
C SER A 96 43.76 -36.58 -13.88
N ALA A 97 42.94 -35.63 -14.33
CA ALA A 97 41.78 -35.80 -15.22
C ALA A 97 41.43 -34.42 -15.88
N PRO A 98 40.79 -34.38 -17.07
CA PRO A 98 40.85 -33.24 -18.01
C PRO A 98 40.11 -31.98 -17.50
N PRO A 99 40.42 -30.78 -18.04
CA PRO A 99 40.16 -29.51 -17.35
C PRO A 99 38.65 -29.23 -17.26
N LEU A 100 38.18 -29.09 -16.02
CA LEU A 100 36.85 -28.63 -15.65
C LEU A 100 36.88 -27.12 -15.29
N ASP A 101 37.67 -26.32 -16.00
CA ASP A 101 37.85 -24.88 -15.73
C ASP A 101 36.72 -23.98 -16.26
N THR A 102 35.70 -24.57 -16.89
CA THR A 102 34.62 -23.80 -17.55
C THR A 102 33.35 -23.66 -16.72
N LEU A 103 33.23 -24.25 -15.52
CA LEU A 103 31.99 -24.15 -14.73
C LEU A 103 32.06 -23.06 -13.64
N ASP A 104 33.20 -22.93 -12.96
CA ASP A 104 33.33 -21.99 -11.83
C ASP A 104 33.50 -20.54 -12.30
N THR A 105 34.25 -20.31 -13.37
CA THR A 105 34.38 -18.98 -14.01
C THR A 105 33.05 -18.45 -14.54
N ASN A 106 32.17 -19.33 -15.04
CA ASN A 106 30.86 -18.94 -15.50
C ASN A 106 29.91 -18.57 -14.36
N THR A 107 30.04 -19.21 -13.19
CA THR A 107 29.16 -18.96 -12.04
C THR A 107 29.53 -17.65 -11.32
N GLU A 108 30.82 -17.36 -11.17
CA GLU A 108 31.29 -16.05 -10.68
C GLU A 108 31.03 -14.93 -11.69
N ALA A 109 31.18 -15.17 -12.99
CA ALA A 109 30.82 -14.20 -14.01
C ALA A 109 29.30 -13.93 -14.05
N LEU A 110 28.45 -14.95 -13.85
CA LEU A 110 27.00 -14.78 -13.74
C LEU A 110 26.62 -14.02 -12.47
N SER A 111 27.25 -14.33 -11.33
CA SER A 111 27.03 -13.64 -10.05
C SER A 111 27.44 -12.18 -10.16
N ASN A 112 28.62 -11.89 -10.72
CA ASN A 112 29.10 -10.53 -10.96
C ASN A 112 28.22 -9.77 -11.98
N SER A 113 27.69 -10.46 -13.00
CA SER A 113 26.75 -9.89 -13.96
C SER A 113 25.42 -9.54 -13.30
N THR A 114 24.90 -10.43 -12.46
CA THR A 114 23.62 -10.24 -11.76
C THR A 114 23.72 -9.11 -10.73
N THR A 115 24.81 -9.06 -9.97
CA THR A 115 25.08 -7.96 -9.02
C THR A 115 25.18 -6.62 -9.74
N ARG A 116 25.89 -6.54 -10.87
CA ARG A 116 25.96 -5.33 -11.69
C ARG A 116 24.60 -4.92 -12.25
N GLN A 117 23.76 -5.88 -12.63
CA GLN A 117 22.38 -5.60 -13.08
C GLN A 117 21.52 -5.05 -11.94
N PHE A 118 21.61 -5.61 -10.73
CA PHE A 118 20.92 -5.09 -9.56
C PHE A 118 21.42 -3.71 -9.13
N GLU A 119 22.72 -3.45 -9.17
CA GLU A 119 23.29 -2.13 -8.90
C GLU A 119 22.83 -1.10 -9.93
N HIS A 120 22.77 -1.48 -11.20
CA HIS A 120 22.28 -0.62 -12.29
C HIS A 120 20.79 -0.31 -12.10
N ILE A 121 19.96 -1.31 -11.80
CA ILE A 121 18.54 -1.13 -11.47
C ILE A 121 18.36 -0.26 -10.21
N ALA A 122 19.10 -0.53 -9.13
CA ALA A 122 19.02 0.20 -7.88
C ALA A 122 19.39 1.68 -8.04
N LYS A 123 20.42 1.98 -8.84
CA LYS A 123 20.85 3.34 -9.16
C LYS A 123 19.71 4.17 -9.78
N TYR A 124 18.90 3.58 -10.65
CA TYR A 124 17.81 4.28 -11.33
C TYR A 124 16.47 4.19 -10.61
N ALA A 125 16.25 3.14 -9.81
CA ALA A 125 15.05 3.00 -9.00
C ALA A 125 14.95 4.10 -7.92
N LEU A 126 16.08 4.61 -7.41
CA LEU A 126 16.09 5.73 -6.45
C LEU A 126 15.51 7.03 -7.01
N ASP A 127 15.53 7.23 -8.34
CA ASP A 127 14.95 8.41 -8.99
C ASP A 127 13.41 8.32 -9.13
N LEU A 128 12.84 7.13 -8.88
CA LEU A 128 11.41 6.86 -8.96
C LEU A 128 10.87 6.56 -7.57
N ASP A 129 9.96 7.40 -7.05
CA ASP A 129 9.32 7.16 -5.75
C ASP A 129 8.24 6.08 -5.89
N ILE A 130 8.71 4.84 -5.88
CA ILE A 130 7.92 3.64 -6.14
C ILE A 130 7.38 3.12 -4.81
N THR A 131 6.18 3.57 -4.45
CA THR A 131 5.46 3.10 -3.26
C THR A 131 4.35 2.12 -3.64
N ASP A 132 4.11 1.09 -2.81
CA ASP A 132 2.99 0.14 -2.91
C ASP A 132 2.97 -0.79 -4.15
N ASN A 133 4.15 -1.17 -4.67
CA ASN A 133 4.23 -2.05 -5.84
C ASN A 133 4.05 -3.54 -5.51
N THR A 134 3.42 -4.28 -6.43
CA THR A 134 3.44 -5.75 -6.48
C THR A 134 4.63 -6.25 -7.30
N THR A 135 4.86 -7.57 -7.32
CA THR A 135 5.89 -8.22 -8.14
C THR A 135 5.81 -7.85 -9.63
N LYS A 136 4.61 -7.49 -10.12
CA LYS A 136 4.37 -7.17 -11.54
C LYS A 136 4.97 -5.83 -11.95
N GLU A 137 4.76 -4.79 -11.17
CA GLU A 137 5.30 -3.46 -11.43
C GLU A 137 6.82 -3.47 -11.34
N ILE A 138 7.37 -4.15 -10.33
CA ILE A 138 8.82 -4.34 -10.17
C ILE A 138 9.40 -5.04 -11.40
N GLY A 139 8.79 -6.14 -11.85
CA GLY A 139 9.26 -6.87 -13.03
C GLY A 139 9.25 -6.02 -14.31
N ALA A 140 8.19 -5.24 -14.54
CA ALA A 140 8.13 -4.34 -15.69
C ALA A 140 9.18 -3.22 -15.62
N LEU A 141 9.42 -2.67 -14.43
CA LEU A 141 10.43 -1.64 -14.25
C LEU A 141 11.84 -2.19 -14.44
N CYS A 142 12.17 -3.34 -13.86
CA CYS A 142 13.47 -3.98 -14.05
C CYS A 142 13.77 -4.22 -15.54
N GLN A 143 12.77 -4.61 -16.33
CA GLN A 143 12.93 -4.77 -17.78
C GLN A 143 13.28 -3.44 -18.48
N VAL A 144 12.66 -2.34 -18.06
CA VAL A 144 12.94 -1.00 -18.62
C VAL A 144 14.32 -0.50 -18.18
N LEU A 145 14.67 -0.71 -16.91
CA LEU A 145 15.94 -0.25 -16.36
C LEU A 145 17.13 -1.06 -16.85
N TYR A 146 16.92 -2.33 -17.22
CA TYR A 146 17.97 -3.20 -17.77
C TYR A 146 18.55 -2.67 -19.09
N ASP A 147 17.75 -2.05 -19.95
CA ASP A 147 18.18 -1.48 -21.22
C ASP A 147 18.36 0.04 -21.12
N GLN A 148 19.59 0.51 -21.35
CA GLN A 148 19.94 1.93 -21.28
C GLN A 148 19.10 2.79 -22.24
N SER A 149 18.81 2.31 -23.45
CA SER A 149 17.95 3.04 -24.41
C SER A 149 16.53 3.18 -23.88
N CYS A 150 16.02 2.10 -23.28
CA CYS A 150 14.71 2.09 -22.65
C CYS A 150 14.61 3.08 -21.48
N TRP A 151 15.66 3.15 -20.68
CA TRP A 151 15.77 4.11 -19.58
C TRP A 151 15.88 5.56 -20.07
N ASP A 152 16.71 5.84 -21.07
CA ASP A 152 16.89 7.20 -21.59
C ASP A 152 15.58 7.76 -22.19
N ASN A 153 14.79 6.90 -22.85
CA ASN A 153 13.45 7.24 -23.33
C ASN A 153 12.50 7.56 -22.17
N LEU A 154 12.51 6.74 -21.11
CA LEU A 154 11.70 6.97 -19.91
C LEU A 154 12.08 8.29 -19.23
N LYS A 155 13.38 8.57 -19.07
CA LYS A 155 13.88 9.80 -18.47
C LYS A 155 13.50 11.03 -19.29
N SER A 156 13.61 10.94 -20.61
CA SER A 156 13.20 12.01 -21.53
C SER A 156 11.71 12.29 -21.42
N PHE A 157 10.89 11.24 -21.37
CA PHE A 157 9.45 11.35 -21.14
C PHE A 157 9.13 12.00 -19.78
N MET A 158 9.76 11.55 -18.70
CA MET A 158 9.56 12.11 -17.35
C MET A 158 9.95 13.59 -17.27
N THR A 159 10.95 14.00 -18.04
CA THR A 159 11.37 15.41 -18.12
C THR A 159 10.34 16.23 -18.92
N ALA A 160 9.86 15.71 -20.05
CA ALA A 160 8.87 16.38 -20.90
C ALA A 160 7.49 16.50 -20.24
N GLN A 161 7.09 15.52 -19.44
CA GLN A 161 5.79 15.47 -18.77
C GLN A 161 5.82 16.03 -17.34
N ALA A 162 6.85 16.82 -17.01
CA ALA A 162 6.99 17.37 -15.66
C ALA A 162 5.83 18.28 -15.25
N ASP A 163 5.30 19.04 -16.21
CA ASP A 163 4.15 19.95 -16.05
C ASP A 163 2.94 19.50 -16.90
N GLY A 164 2.95 18.23 -17.34
CA GLY A 164 1.96 17.67 -18.24
C GLY A 164 0.62 17.32 -17.57
N PRO A 165 -0.41 17.01 -18.38
CA PRO A 165 -1.70 16.58 -17.87
C PRO A 165 -1.57 15.25 -17.08
N LYS A 166 -2.44 15.06 -16.08
CA LYS A 166 -2.51 13.85 -15.25
C LYS A 166 -3.09 12.67 -16.05
N ILE A 167 -2.30 12.12 -16.95
CA ILE A 167 -2.66 10.99 -17.80
C ILE A 167 -1.84 9.77 -17.41
N TYR A 168 -2.47 8.59 -17.44
CA TYR A 168 -1.80 7.31 -17.26
C TYR A 168 -1.16 6.88 -18.57
N HIS A 169 0.12 6.57 -18.56
CA HIS A 169 0.86 6.13 -19.74
C HIS A 169 1.40 4.71 -19.54
N CYS A 170 1.50 3.94 -20.63
CA CYS A 170 2.05 2.59 -20.54
C CYS A 170 3.58 2.66 -20.40
N LEU A 171 4.12 2.12 -19.30
CA LEU A 171 5.55 2.18 -18.97
C LEU A 171 6.42 1.57 -20.08
N ARG A 172 6.02 0.38 -20.59
CA ARG A 172 6.76 -0.32 -21.67
C ARG A 172 6.69 0.37 -23.03
N ARG A 173 5.66 1.17 -23.27
CA ARG A 173 5.51 1.91 -24.54
C ARG A 173 6.39 3.15 -24.55
N ILE A 174 6.39 3.87 -23.44
CA ILE A 174 7.30 4.99 -23.23
C ILE A 174 8.75 4.52 -23.36
N SER A 175 9.10 3.38 -22.74
CA SER A 175 10.48 2.89 -22.77
C SER A 175 10.96 2.57 -24.18
N ILE A 176 10.09 2.11 -25.09
CA ILE A 176 10.46 1.89 -26.50
C ILE A 176 10.38 3.17 -27.37
N GLY A 177 10.17 4.35 -26.77
CA GLY A 177 10.12 5.63 -27.46
C GLY A 177 8.73 6.05 -27.96
N ASP A 178 7.67 5.32 -27.63
CA ASP A 178 6.31 5.68 -28.01
C ASP A 178 5.66 6.57 -26.94
N THR A 179 5.83 7.88 -27.12
CA THR A 179 5.41 8.91 -26.15
C THR A 179 3.94 9.29 -26.24
N MET A 180 3.20 8.81 -27.25
CA MET A 180 1.81 9.18 -27.50
C MET A 180 0.78 8.17 -26.96
N THR A 181 1.20 7.05 -26.38
CA THR A 181 0.24 6.04 -25.91
C THR A 181 -0.23 6.27 -24.48
N SER A 182 -1.25 7.11 -24.35
CA SER A 182 -2.12 7.13 -23.17
C SER A 182 -2.79 5.76 -23.00
N VAL A 183 -2.90 5.30 -21.76
CA VAL A 183 -3.64 4.08 -21.45
C VAL A 183 -5.13 4.40 -21.48
N SER A 184 -5.87 3.76 -22.37
CA SER A 184 -7.33 3.82 -22.37
C SER A 184 -7.85 3.08 -21.14
N ALA A 185 -8.49 3.79 -20.21
CA ALA A 185 -9.24 3.15 -19.13
C ALA A 185 -10.50 2.51 -19.74
N SER A 186 -10.51 1.18 -19.89
CA SER A 186 -11.75 0.44 -20.15
C SER A 186 -12.34 -0.03 -18.82
N SER A 187 -13.66 -0.16 -18.77
CA SER A 187 -14.43 -0.45 -17.55
C SER A 187 -14.11 -1.79 -16.87
N THR A 188 -13.35 -2.67 -17.51
CA THR A 188 -13.08 -4.03 -17.00
C THR A 188 -11.60 -4.45 -17.00
N ALA A 189 -10.73 -3.72 -17.71
CA ALA A 189 -9.29 -3.94 -17.69
C ALA A 189 -8.53 -2.71 -18.21
N VAL A 190 -7.43 -2.37 -17.57
CA VAL A 190 -6.54 -1.28 -18.02
C VAL A 190 -5.34 -1.91 -18.71
N ARG A 191 -5.47 -2.07 -20.04
CA ARG A 191 -4.42 -2.56 -20.93
C ARG A 191 -4.35 -1.65 -22.14
N CYS A 192 -3.14 -1.26 -22.55
CA CYS A 192 -2.96 -0.65 -23.86
C CYS A 192 -3.05 -1.74 -24.95
N HIS A 193 -3.45 -1.35 -26.17
CA HIS A 193 -3.60 -2.27 -27.30
C HIS A 193 -2.33 -3.09 -27.56
N TRP A 194 -1.16 -2.49 -27.36
CA TRP A 194 0.12 -3.17 -27.52
C TRP A 194 0.33 -4.29 -26.48
N CYS A 195 0.14 -4.02 -25.19
CA CYS A 195 0.24 -5.05 -24.15
C CYS A 195 -0.79 -6.15 -24.34
N GLN A 196 -1.99 -5.81 -24.84
CA GLN A 196 -3.02 -6.79 -25.18
C GLN A 196 -2.55 -7.74 -26.30
N ASN A 197 -1.99 -7.20 -27.39
CA ASN A 197 -1.51 -8.01 -28.52
C ASN A 197 -0.30 -8.88 -28.15
N MET A 198 0.55 -8.40 -27.23
CA MET A 198 1.75 -9.11 -26.78
C MET A 198 1.48 -10.10 -25.63
N GLY A 199 0.25 -10.16 -25.10
CA GLY A 199 -0.08 -10.99 -23.94
C GLY A 199 0.65 -10.58 -22.66
N LEU A 200 1.05 -9.31 -22.55
CA LEU A 200 1.81 -8.77 -21.41
C LEU A 200 0.89 -8.02 -20.44
N ASP A 201 1.22 -8.09 -19.15
CA ASP A 201 0.56 -7.26 -18.14
C ASP A 201 0.90 -5.78 -18.35
N CYS A 202 -0.12 -4.92 -18.49
CA CYS A 202 0.11 -3.49 -18.69
C CYS A 202 0.38 -2.81 -17.35
N VAL A 203 1.56 -2.20 -17.24
CA VAL A 203 1.95 -1.35 -16.12
C VAL A 203 1.90 0.09 -16.59
N TRP A 204 1.20 0.93 -15.83
CA TRP A 204 1.07 2.35 -16.08
C TRP A 204 2.03 3.15 -15.20
N ILE A 205 2.38 4.34 -15.68
CA ILE A 205 3.14 5.37 -14.95
C ILE A 205 2.39 6.70 -15.07
N PHE A 206 2.35 7.46 -13.97
CA PHE A 206 1.77 8.80 -13.93
C PHE A 206 2.47 9.69 -12.88
N ARG A 207 2.28 11.01 -12.97
CA ARG A 207 2.83 11.97 -12.02
C ARG A 207 1.76 12.45 -11.03
N LYS A 208 2.00 12.26 -9.74
CA LYS A 208 1.14 12.70 -8.62
C LYS A 208 1.94 13.57 -7.66
N MET A 209 1.48 14.80 -7.43
CA MET A 209 2.08 15.70 -6.42
C MET A 209 3.62 15.83 -6.53
N GLY A 210 4.13 15.92 -7.77
CA GLY A 210 5.57 16.04 -8.03
C GLY A 210 6.35 14.71 -7.99
N LYS A 211 5.69 13.59 -7.74
CA LYS A 211 6.30 12.25 -7.68
C LYS A 211 5.79 11.37 -8.82
N TRP A 212 6.64 10.47 -9.30
CA TRP A 212 6.29 9.47 -10.30
C TRP A 212 5.78 8.22 -9.62
N VAL A 213 4.59 7.78 -10.01
CA VAL A 213 3.92 6.62 -9.45
C VAL A 213 3.69 5.60 -10.56
N ILE A 214 3.96 4.34 -10.25
CA ILE A 214 3.79 3.20 -11.15
C ILE A 214 2.72 2.28 -10.57
N GLY A 215 1.93 1.64 -11.41
CA GLY A 215 0.91 0.69 -10.97
C GLY A 215 0.41 -0.20 -12.09
N SER A 216 -0.33 -1.24 -11.72
CA SER A 216 -1.04 -2.12 -12.65
C SER A 216 -2.52 -2.19 -12.30
N GLY A 217 -3.34 -2.70 -13.24
CA GLY A 217 -4.79 -2.75 -13.05
C GLY A 217 -5.45 -1.37 -13.13
N THR A 218 -6.64 -1.24 -12.55
CA THR A 218 -7.44 0.00 -12.64
C THR A 218 -6.74 1.15 -11.90
N PRO A 219 -6.39 2.24 -12.58
CA PRO A 219 -5.82 3.39 -11.93
C PRO A 219 -6.83 3.96 -10.93
N PRO A 220 -6.36 4.41 -9.75
CA PRO A 220 -7.24 5.07 -8.80
C PRO A 220 -7.84 6.33 -9.44
N TYR A 221 -9.16 6.43 -9.46
CA TYR A 221 -9.84 7.67 -9.82
C TYR A 221 -9.49 8.71 -8.74
N TYR A 222 -8.80 9.78 -9.14
CA TYR A 222 -8.52 10.95 -8.30
C TYR A 222 -9.00 12.21 -9.01
#